data_AF-A0A5B2YS94-F1
#
_entry.id   AF-A0A5B2YS94-F1
#
_cell.length_a   1.000
_cell.length_b   1.000
_cell.length_c   1.000
_cell.angle_alpha   90.00
_cell.angle_beta   90.00
_cell.angle_gamma   90.00
#
_symmetry.space_group_name_H-M   'P 1'
#
loop_
_entity.id
_entity.type
_entity.pdbx_description
1 polymer ?
#
loop_
_entity_poly.entity_id
_entity_poly.type
_entity_poly.pdbx_seq_one_letter_code
_entity_poly.pdbx_strand_id
1 'polypeptide(L)'
;MHFLIEYLRRKPKLLIMHYWYGCIDTPNSDYPDDFDKFRVVVDNIKLIKDLGNFIPDKSWMLYLLEIFNVQKQPAELNLICQFDNQNYFEAIFRGTNQYRFRKVIPQIGGSYRREIRFKEDESIIQYCLQDLDTKTVEIYDLIVDKRTFVYQFSQCFTGVEWWNKMRNLPYQLRFEVFVSNLMYGYNDDALDPNSMTFFPIGKIFENKDGNPVSYPITIEGMDRIDGCICYSIK
;
A
#
# COMPACT_ATOMS: atom_id res chain seq x y z
N MET A 1 -10.05 -31.40 43.62
CA MET A 1 -9.71 -31.78 42.23
C MET A 1 -10.74 -31.17 41.25
N HIS A 2 -11.09 -29.88 41.17
CA HIS A 2 -10.42 -28.59 41.42
C HIS A 2 -8.91 -28.68 41.31
N PHE A 3 -8.37 -28.49 40.09
CA PHE A 3 -7.03 -27.94 39.77
C PHE A 3 -6.59 -28.13 38.29
N LEU A 4 -7.43 -28.67 37.39
CA LEU A 4 -7.04 -28.88 35.97
C LEU A 4 -7.87 -28.16 34.90
N ILE A 5 -8.91 -27.40 35.28
CA ILE A 5 -9.79 -26.68 34.31
C ILE A 5 -9.46 -25.16 34.23
N GLU A 6 -8.69 -24.60 35.17
CA GLU A 6 -8.26 -23.19 35.09
C GLU A 6 -6.97 -22.95 34.28
N TYR A 7 -6.20 -23.99 33.95
CA TYR A 7 -4.92 -23.82 33.27
C TYR A 7 -5.03 -23.64 31.74
N LEU A 8 -6.21 -23.85 31.15
CA LEU A 8 -6.46 -23.65 29.72
C LEU A 8 -7.14 -22.31 29.38
N ARG A 9 -7.36 -21.43 30.38
CA ARG A 9 -8.06 -20.14 30.20
C ARG A 9 -7.16 -18.90 30.12
N ARG A 10 -5.83 -19.09 30.09
CA ARG A 10 -4.86 -18.00 29.91
C ARG A 10 -3.73 -18.41 28.98
N LYS A 11 -4.05 -18.73 27.73
CA LYS A 11 -3.16 -18.25 26.68
C LYS A 11 -3.42 -16.75 26.58
N PRO A 12 -2.42 -15.86 26.70
CA PRO A 12 -2.65 -14.49 26.30
C PRO A 12 -3.18 -14.56 24.87
N LYS A 13 -4.41 -14.06 24.64
CA LYS A 13 -4.79 -13.65 23.29
C LYS A 13 -3.62 -12.76 22.87
N LEU A 14 -2.87 -13.16 21.83
CA LEU A 14 -1.92 -12.25 21.22
C LEU A 14 -2.70 -10.94 21.02
N LEU A 15 -2.30 -9.88 21.72
CA LEU A 15 -2.87 -8.57 21.48
C LEU A 15 -2.53 -8.28 20.02
N ILE A 16 -3.52 -8.37 19.15
CA ILE A 16 -3.39 -7.97 17.76
C ILE A 16 -3.22 -6.46 17.78
N MET A 17 -1.98 -5.98 17.79
CA MET A 17 -1.63 -4.55 17.82
C MET A 17 -1.62 -3.93 16.42
N HIS A 18 -2.04 -4.71 15.42
CA HIS A 18 -1.95 -4.45 14.00
C HIS A 18 -3.36 -4.42 13.43
N TYR A 19 -3.62 -3.42 12.60
CA TYR A 19 -4.93 -3.23 12.01
C TYR A 19 -4.75 -2.61 10.64
N TRP A 20 -5.68 -2.92 9.75
CA TRP A 20 -5.74 -2.34 8.42
C TRP A 20 -7.18 -2.15 7.99
N TYR A 21 -7.38 -1.11 7.19
CA TYR A 21 -8.65 -0.79 6.58
C TYR A 21 -8.37 -0.20 5.21
N GLY A 22 -8.98 -0.78 4.19
CA GLY A 22 -8.70 -0.39 2.83
C GLY A 22 -9.59 -1.08 1.83
N CYS A 23 -9.08 -1.08 0.61
CA CYS A 23 -9.74 -1.52 -0.58
C CYS A 23 -8.88 -2.58 -1.24
N ILE A 24 -9.45 -3.76 -1.44
CA ILE A 24 -8.85 -4.82 -2.26
C ILE A 24 -9.43 -4.77 -3.66
N ASP A 25 -8.58 -4.97 -4.65
CA ASP A 25 -9.00 -5.32 -6.01
C ASP A 25 -8.23 -6.53 -6.56
N THR A 26 -8.86 -7.26 -7.48
CA THR A 26 -8.26 -8.36 -8.23
C THR A 26 -8.51 -8.16 -9.73
N PRO A 27 -7.46 -7.96 -10.55
CA PRO A 27 -7.64 -7.60 -11.96
C PRO A 27 -8.38 -8.67 -12.78
N ASN A 28 -8.30 -9.94 -12.36
CA ASN A 28 -8.89 -11.08 -13.06
C ASN A 28 -10.41 -10.98 -13.27
N SER A 29 -11.15 -10.24 -12.44
CA SER A 29 -12.60 -10.10 -12.59
C SER A 29 -13.01 -9.12 -13.67
N ASP A 30 -12.21 -8.08 -13.89
CA ASP A 30 -12.56 -6.98 -14.81
C ASP A 30 -11.74 -7.06 -16.12
N TYR A 31 -10.55 -7.68 -16.08
CA TYR A 31 -9.61 -7.79 -17.20
C TYR A 31 -9.05 -9.22 -17.34
N PRO A 32 -9.88 -10.25 -17.59
CA PRO A 32 -9.42 -11.64 -17.67
C PRO A 32 -8.41 -11.88 -18.80
N ASP A 33 -8.56 -11.19 -19.94
CA ASP A 33 -7.72 -11.37 -21.13
C ASP A 33 -6.34 -10.72 -21.02
N ASP A 34 -6.15 -9.82 -20.05
CA ASP A 34 -4.90 -9.09 -19.79
C ASP A 34 -4.28 -9.44 -18.42
N PHE A 35 -4.96 -10.28 -17.64
CA PHE A 35 -4.59 -10.58 -16.26
C PHE A 35 -3.16 -11.14 -16.12
N ASP A 36 -2.74 -11.98 -17.06
CA ASP A 36 -1.40 -12.56 -17.08
C ASP A 36 -0.30 -11.58 -17.52
N LYS A 37 -0.68 -10.44 -18.09
CA LYS A 37 0.24 -9.38 -18.56
C LYS A 37 0.53 -8.34 -17.50
N PHE A 38 -0.35 -8.10 -16.52
CA PHE A 38 -0.13 -7.01 -15.56
C PHE A 38 1.22 -7.14 -14.83
N ARG A 39 2.03 -6.09 -14.97
CA ARG A 39 3.39 -5.96 -14.40
C ARG A 39 3.60 -4.64 -13.66
N VAL A 40 2.69 -3.68 -13.79
CA VAL A 40 2.80 -2.36 -13.14
C VAL A 40 1.53 -2.02 -12.36
N VAL A 41 1.70 -1.50 -11.15
CA VAL A 41 0.64 -0.80 -10.42
C VAL A 41 1.07 0.64 -10.22
N VAL A 42 0.13 1.56 -10.30
CA VAL A 42 0.38 2.98 -10.05
C VAL A 42 -0.78 3.59 -9.30
N ASP A 43 -0.48 4.57 -8.46
CA ASP A 43 -1.46 5.53 -7.98
C ASP A 43 -0.84 6.92 -7.80
N ASN A 44 -1.69 7.88 -7.46
CA ASN A 44 -1.31 9.17 -6.95
C ASN A 44 -1.86 9.33 -5.53
N ILE A 45 -0.99 9.72 -4.59
CA ILE A 45 -1.37 10.12 -3.23
C ILE A 45 -1.09 11.60 -3.02
N LYS A 46 -2.11 12.35 -2.60
CA LYS A 46 -2.00 13.78 -2.25
C LYS A 46 -2.22 13.97 -0.76
N LEU A 47 -1.29 14.66 -0.09
CA LEU A 47 -1.42 15.01 1.31
C LEU A 47 -2.22 16.31 1.42
N ILE A 48 -3.49 16.23 1.83
CA ILE A 48 -4.40 17.39 1.85
C ILE A 48 -4.09 18.30 3.03
N LYS A 49 -3.98 17.74 4.23
CA LYS A 49 -3.62 18.47 5.45
C LYS A 49 -3.09 17.53 6.53
N ASP A 50 -2.32 18.12 7.45
CA ASP A 50 -1.98 17.52 8.73
C ASP A 50 -3.16 17.69 9.70
N LEU A 51 -3.59 16.59 10.31
CA LEU A 51 -4.68 16.59 11.30
C LEU A 51 -4.17 16.91 12.71
N GLY A 52 -2.85 17.07 12.90
CA GLY A 52 -2.22 17.41 14.18
C GLY A 52 -2.17 16.24 15.16
N ASN A 53 -2.50 15.03 14.72
CA ASN A 53 -2.49 13.85 15.56
C ASN A 53 -1.07 13.29 15.72
N PHE A 54 -0.76 12.85 16.94
CA PHE A 54 0.50 12.19 17.26
C PHE A 54 0.40 10.69 17.07
N ILE A 55 1.41 10.12 16.41
CA ILE A 55 1.60 8.68 16.36
C ILE A 55 2.18 8.24 17.72
N PRO A 56 1.58 7.27 18.44
CA PRO A 56 2.05 6.85 19.76
C PRO A 56 3.49 6.33 19.75
N ASP A 57 4.20 6.38 20.89
CA ASP A 57 5.60 5.91 21.00
C ASP A 57 5.80 4.53 20.37
N LYS A 58 6.88 4.39 19.60
CA LYS A 58 7.25 3.15 18.88
C LYS A 58 6.14 2.55 17.99
N SER A 59 5.19 3.37 17.55
CA SER A 59 4.09 2.99 16.66
C SER A 59 4.28 3.61 15.28
N TRP A 60 3.54 3.14 14.28
CA TRP A 60 3.59 3.67 12.92
C TRP A 60 2.27 3.50 12.18
N MET A 61 2.01 4.40 11.24
CA MET A 61 0.88 4.36 10.31
C MET A 61 1.40 4.32 8.87
N LEU A 62 0.76 3.55 8.01
CA LEU A 62 1.06 3.42 6.59
C LEU A 62 -0.14 3.87 5.77
N TYR A 63 0.10 4.64 4.71
CA TYR A 63 -0.83 4.77 3.60
C TYR A 63 -0.37 3.84 2.47
N LEU A 64 -1.20 2.86 2.16
CA LEU A 64 -0.79 1.66 1.45
C LEU A 64 -0.88 1.80 -0.06
N LEU A 65 0.14 1.30 -0.73
CA LEU A 65 0.06 0.78 -2.09
C LEU A 65 0.81 -0.55 -2.08
N GLU A 66 0.06 -1.63 -1.97
CA GLU A 66 0.57 -2.99 -1.84
C GLU A 66 0.04 -3.84 -2.99
N ILE A 67 0.92 -4.65 -3.57
CA ILE A 67 0.54 -5.65 -4.56
C ILE A 67 1.05 -7.01 -4.15
N PHE A 68 0.20 -8.01 -4.41
CA PHE A 68 0.54 -9.39 -4.21
C PHE A 68 0.73 -10.06 -5.56
N ASN A 69 1.87 -10.71 -5.74
CA ASN A 69 2.02 -11.58 -6.88
C ASN A 69 1.09 -12.81 -6.78
N VAL A 70 1.03 -13.65 -7.81
CA VAL A 70 0.23 -14.89 -7.80
C VAL A 70 0.63 -15.89 -6.70
N GLN A 71 1.84 -15.77 -6.15
CA GLN A 71 2.32 -16.54 -5.00
C GLN A 71 2.01 -15.88 -3.64
N LYS A 72 1.20 -14.80 -3.64
CA LYS A 72 0.83 -14.01 -2.46
C LYS A 72 2.02 -13.37 -1.72
N GLN A 73 3.08 -13.06 -2.45
CA GLN A 73 4.22 -12.33 -1.91
C GLN A 73 4.00 -10.82 -2.13
N PRO A 74 4.07 -10.00 -1.07
CA PRO A 74 3.78 -8.58 -1.17
C PRO A 74 5.01 -7.77 -1.61
N ALA A 75 4.75 -6.75 -2.42
CA ALA A 75 5.62 -5.63 -2.71
C ALA A 75 4.84 -4.32 -2.45
N GLU A 76 5.44 -3.38 -1.72
CA GLU A 76 4.73 -2.21 -1.21
C GLU A 76 5.53 -0.93 -1.40
N LEU A 77 4.84 0.17 -1.67
CA LEU A 77 5.39 1.52 -1.70
C LEU A 77 4.53 2.44 -0.83
N ASN A 78 4.87 2.51 0.44
CA ASN A 78 4.02 3.11 1.46
C ASN A 78 4.52 4.49 1.88
N LEU A 79 3.60 5.41 2.16
CA LEU A 79 3.89 6.57 2.99
C LEU A 79 3.81 6.14 4.45
N ILE A 80 4.90 6.28 5.19
CA ILE A 80 5.02 5.91 6.60
C ILE A 80 5.00 7.17 7.46
N CYS A 81 4.17 7.17 8.48
CA CYS A 81 4.15 8.17 9.57
C CYS A 81 4.60 7.50 10.87
N GLN A 82 5.73 7.95 11.43
CA GLN A 82 6.30 7.39 12.65
C GLN A 82 6.05 8.27 13.89
N PHE A 83 6.18 7.66 15.06
CA PHE A 83 6.02 8.29 16.39
C PHE A 83 6.91 9.50 16.65
N ASP A 84 8.07 9.57 16.01
CA ASP A 84 9.04 10.66 16.14
C ASP A 84 8.82 11.78 15.11
N ASN A 85 7.65 11.80 14.47
CA ASN A 85 7.26 12.70 13.38
C ASN A 85 8.11 12.57 12.10
N GLN A 86 8.91 11.50 11.95
CA GLN A 86 9.45 11.17 10.65
C GLN A 86 8.34 10.66 9.74
N ASN A 87 8.16 11.35 8.60
CA ASN A 87 7.26 10.94 7.54
C ASN A 87 8.09 10.74 6.27
N TYR A 88 7.97 9.58 5.63
CA TYR A 88 8.77 9.24 4.46
C TYR A 88 8.10 8.14 3.65
N PHE A 89 8.52 7.98 2.40
CA PHE A 89 8.13 6.85 1.59
C PHE A 89 9.14 5.70 1.73
N GLU A 90 8.66 4.46 1.71
CA GLU A 90 9.51 3.28 1.82
C GLU A 90 9.04 2.18 0.88
N ALA A 91 10.00 1.57 0.19
CA ALA A 91 9.82 0.33 -0.54
C ALA A 91 9.95 -0.85 0.45
N ILE A 92 8.93 -1.68 0.52
CA ILE A 92 8.87 -2.87 1.38
C ILE A 92 8.67 -4.09 0.48
N PHE A 93 9.33 -5.18 0.81
CA PHE A 93 9.19 -6.46 0.13
C PHE A 93 9.12 -7.58 1.16
N ARG A 94 8.08 -8.42 1.07
CA ARG A 94 7.83 -9.54 2.02
C ARG A 94 7.89 -9.08 3.49
N GLY A 95 7.29 -7.92 3.80
CA GLY A 95 7.26 -7.34 5.14
C GLY A 95 8.61 -6.84 5.66
N THR A 96 9.62 -6.68 4.80
CA THR A 96 10.94 -6.15 5.16
C THR A 96 11.22 -4.86 4.40
N ASN A 97 11.64 -3.82 5.11
CA ASN A 97 12.00 -2.52 4.53
C ASN A 97 13.25 -2.68 3.66
N GLN A 98 13.15 -2.29 2.39
CA GLN A 98 14.24 -2.42 1.42
C GLN A 98 14.93 -1.08 1.19
N TYR A 99 14.14 0.00 1.03
CA TYR A 99 14.68 1.30 0.69
C TYR A 99 13.79 2.45 1.16
N ARG A 100 14.38 3.40 1.88
CA ARG A 100 13.75 4.67 2.25
C ARG A 100 14.11 5.74 1.22
N PHE A 101 13.09 6.32 0.58
CA PHE A 101 13.25 7.42 -0.37
C PHE A 101 13.67 8.70 0.34
N ARG A 102 14.62 9.45 -0.25
CA ARG A 102 15.26 10.62 0.40
C ARG A 102 15.18 11.89 -0.42
N LYS A 103 14.98 11.79 -1.73
CA LYS A 103 14.86 12.92 -2.66
C LYS A 103 13.43 13.42 -2.74
N VAL A 104 12.46 12.52 -2.64
CA VAL A 104 11.04 12.86 -2.58
C VAL A 104 10.58 12.83 -1.12
N ILE A 105 10.35 14.02 -0.56
CA ILE A 105 9.98 14.19 0.85
C ILE A 105 8.49 14.53 0.92
N PRO A 106 7.68 13.82 1.74
CA PRO A 106 6.27 14.12 1.89
C PRO A 106 6.05 15.49 2.55
N GLN A 107 5.21 16.32 1.92
CA GLN A 107 4.85 17.66 2.35
C GLN A 107 3.35 17.86 2.19
N ILE A 108 2.76 18.66 3.08
CA ILE A 108 1.35 19.06 2.97
C ILE A 108 1.13 19.86 1.68
N GLY A 109 0.06 19.53 0.98
CA GLY A 109 -0.26 20.07 -0.35
C GLY A 109 0.37 19.28 -1.50
N GLY A 110 1.44 18.52 -1.24
CA GLY A 110 2.19 17.76 -2.24
C GLY A 110 1.42 16.56 -2.79
N SER A 111 1.65 16.29 -4.08
CA SER A 111 1.08 15.13 -4.78
C SER A 111 2.20 14.20 -5.27
N TYR A 112 2.07 12.91 -4.98
CA TYR A 112 3.12 11.92 -5.25
C TYR A 112 2.57 10.78 -6.08
N ARG A 113 3.22 10.49 -7.21
CA ARG A 113 2.96 9.28 -7.99
C ARG A 113 3.82 8.15 -7.45
N ARG A 114 3.17 7.05 -7.09
CA ARG A 114 3.81 5.82 -6.61
C ARG A 114 3.63 4.75 -7.65
N GLU A 115 4.70 4.05 -7.98
CA GLU A 115 4.66 3.03 -9.01
C GLU A 115 5.56 1.86 -8.64
N ILE A 116 5.02 0.64 -8.78
CA ILE A 116 5.76 -0.60 -8.57
C ILE A 116 5.69 -1.40 -9.86
N ARG A 117 6.85 -1.78 -10.40
CA ARG A 117 6.99 -2.50 -11.67
C ARG A 117 7.71 -3.82 -11.47
N PHE A 118 7.15 -4.88 -12.02
CA PHE A 118 7.72 -6.21 -12.08
C PHE A 118 8.42 -6.40 -13.42
N LYS A 119 9.76 -6.28 -13.42
CA LYS A 119 10.63 -6.41 -14.60
C LYS A 119 11.25 -7.80 -14.65
N GLU A 120 10.51 -8.75 -15.21
CA GLU A 120 10.88 -10.17 -15.22
C GLU A 120 12.22 -10.43 -15.93
N ASP A 121 12.42 -9.85 -17.12
CA ASP A 121 13.64 -10.04 -17.92
C ASP A 121 14.89 -9.51 -17.20
N GLU A 122 14.74 -8.46 -16.41
CA GLU A 122 15.80 -7.87 -15.60
C GLU A 122 15.91 -8.52 -14.21
N SER A 123 14.96 -9.39 -13.85
CA SER A 123 14.83 -9.98 -12.50
C SER A 123 14.75 -8.91 -11.39
N ILE A 124 13.99 -7.83 -11.64
CA ILE A 124 13.89 -6.66 -10.77
C ILE A 124 12.45 -6.36 -10.38
N ILE A 125 12.25 -5.98 -9.12
CA ILE A 125 11.09 -5.18 -8.69
C ILE A 125 11.55 -3.73 -8.61
N GLN A 126 11.04 -2.89 -9.49
CA GLN A 126 11.37 -1.47 -9.54
C GLN A 126 10.31 -0.66 -8.81
N TYR A 127 10.75 0.15 -7.86
CA TYR A 127 9.93 1.10 -7.13
C TYR A 127 10.27 2.50 -7.63
N CYS A 128 9.28 3.22 -8.14
CA CYS A 128 9.42 4.58 -8.62
C CYS A 128 8.51 5.51 -7.82
N LEU A 129 9.10 6.58 -7.31
CA LEU A 129 8.40 7.63 -6.59
C LEU A 129 8.68 8.97 -7.26
N GLN A 130 7.62 9.68 -7.61
CA GLN A 130 7.72 10.99 -8.23
C GLN A 130 6.91 12.01 -7.44
N ASP A 131 7.55 13.13 -7.11
CA ASP A 131 6.85 14.35 -6.73
C ASP A 131 6.27 14.99 -8.00
N LEU A 132 4.94 15.09 -8.07
CA LEU A 132 4.24 15.60 -9.25
C LEU A 132 4.34 17.13 -9.38
N ASP A 133 4.63 17.84 -8.30
CA ASP A 133 4.74 19.30 -8.30
C ASP A 133 6.16 19.72 -8.72
N THR A 134 7.18 19.13 -8.10
CA THR A 134 8.59 19.44 -8.40
C THR A 134 9.16 18.63 -9.57
N LYS A 135 8.45 17.59 -10.02
CA LYS A 135 8.91 16.60 -11.00
C LYS A 135 10.13 15.80 -10.56
N THR A 136 10.51 15.87 -9.28
CA THR A 136 11.60 15.07 -8.73
C THR A 136 11.23 13.60 -8.78
N VAL A 137 12.10 12.78 -9.36
CA VAL A 137 11.92 11.32 -9.46
C VAL A 137 13.04 10.62 -8.68
N GLU A 138 12.66 9.59 -7.95
CA GLU A 138 13.58 8.67 -7.28
C GLU A 138 13.15 7.23 -7.58
N ILE A 139 14.12 6.41 -7.99
CA ILE A 139 13.91 5.02 -8.40
C ILE A 139 14.80 4.13 -7.55
N TYR A 140 14.24 3.01 -7.11
CA TYR A 140 14.95 1.94 -6.42
C TYR A 140 14.66 0.59 -7.09
N ASP A 141 15.71 -0.12 -7.48
CA ASP A 141 15.62 -1.43 -8.12
C ASP A 141 16.02 -2.52 -7.12
N LEU A 142 15.07 -3.40 -6.78
CA LEU A 142 15.31 -4.58 -5.97
C LEU A 142 15.54 -5.79 -6.85
N ILE A 143 16.71 -6.40 -6.78
CA ILE A 143 17.02 -7.66 -7.49
C ILE A 143 16.35 -8.82 -6.76
N VAL A 144 15.58 -9.64 -7.48
CA VAL A 144 14.85 -10.79 -6.94
C VAL A 144 15.11 -12.03 -7.80
N ASP A 145 15.33 -13.19 -7.18
CA ASP A 145 15.55 -14.43 -7.92
C ASP A 145 14.26 -14.90 -8.61
N LYS A 146 14.25 -14.84 -9.95
CA LYS A 146 13.16 -15.32 -10.82
C LYS A 146 12.78 -16.79 -10.64
N ARG A 147 13.64 -17.61 -10.03
CA ARG A 147 13.30 -19.01 -9.68
C ARG A 147 12.35 -19.09 -8.49
N THR A 148 12.26 -18.03 -7.70
CA THR A 148 11.53 -18.01 -6.41
C THR A 148 10.44 -16.94 -6.35
N PHE A 149 10.31 -16.13 -7.41
CA PHE A 149 9.38 -15.03 -7.52
C PHE A 149 8.72 -15.03 -8.89
N VAL A 150 7.38 -15.03 -8.91
CA VAL A 150 6.60 -14.86 -10.13
C VAL A 150 6.25 -13.39 -10.31
N TYR A 151 6.52 -12.86 -11.50
CA TYR A 151 6.34 -11.45 -11.84
C TYR A 151 4.92 -11.11 -12.31
N GLN A 152 3.92 -11.90 -11.96
CA GLN A 152 2.51 -11.62 -12.28
C GLN A 152 1.76 -11.18 -11.03
N PHE A 153 0.96 -10.12 -11.12
CA PHE A 153 0.08 -9.71 -10.03
C PHE A 153 -1.15 -10.60 -9.91
N SER A 154 -1.67 -10.71 -8.69
CA SER A 154 -2.99 -11.29 -8.45
C SER A 154 -3.95 -10.34 -7.76
N GLN A 155 -3.42 -9.31 -7.09
CA GLN A 155 -4.21 -8.49 -6.17
C GLN A 155 -3.48 -7.19 -5.85
N CYS A 156 -4.25 -6.12 -5.68
CA CYS A 156 -3.79 -4.85 -5.13
C CYS A 156 -4.54 -4.56 -3.82
N PHE A 157 -3.86 -3.97 -2.86
CA PHE A 157 -4.42 -3.43 -1.64
C PHE A 157 -3.96 -1.98 -1.44
N THR A 158 -4.91 -1.12 -1.10
CA THR A 158 -4.67 0.30 -0.84
C THR A 158 -5.56 0.76 0.31
N GLY A 159 -5.12 1.74 1.10
CA GLY A 159 -5.83 2.15 2.30
C GLY A 159 -4.87 2.57 3.40
N VAL A 160 -5.19 2.20 4.64
CA VAL A 160 -4.39 2.53 5.82
C VAL A 160 -4.12 1.29 6.64
N GLU A 161 -2.89 1.19 7.15
CA GLU A 161 -2.49 0.22 8.16
C GLU A 161 -1.84 0.95 9.33
N TRP A 162 -2.02 0.43 10.53
CA TRP A 162 -1.29 0.91 11.70
C TRP A 162 -0.87 -0.21 12.62
N TRP A 163 0.22 0.06 13.32
CA TRP A 163 0.69 -0.76 14.41
C TRP A 163 0.86 0.09 15.65
N ASN A 164 0.06 -0.18 16.68
CA ASN A 164 0.12 0.52 17.96
C ASN A 164 0.82 -0.34 19.01
N LYS A 165 2.11 -0.09 19.24
CA LYS A 165 2.88 -0.83 20.25
C LYS A 165 2.43 -0.54 21.68
N MET A 166 1.82 0.62 21.92
CA MET A 166 1.50 1.09 23.27
C MET A 166 0.20 0.48 23.80
N ARG A 167 -0.76 0.18 22.92
CA ARG A 167 -2.06 -0.37 23.31
C ARG A 167 -2.77 -0.99 22.12
N ASN A 168 -3.66 -1.93 22.40
CA ASN A 168 -4.56 -2.50 21.41
C ASN A 168 -5.77 -1.58 21.14
N LEU A 169 -5.50 -0.32 20.76
CA LEU A 169 -6.52 0.62 20.34
C LEU A 169 -6.01 1.41 19.14
N PRO A 170 -6.88 1.70 18.17
CA PRO A 170 -6.53 2.62 17.10
C PRO A 170 -6.21 4.03 17.62
N TYR A 171 -5.51 4.79 16.80
CA TYR A 171 -5.26 6.21 16.99
C TYR A 171 -5.61 6.98 15.73
N GLN A 172 -5.88 8.28 15.88
CA GLN A 172 -6.36 9.12 14.79
C GLN A 172 -5.32 9.25 13.65
N LEU A 173 -5.81 9.44 12.42
CA LEU A 173 -4.98 9.64 11.23
C LEU A 173 -4.00 10.81 11.39
N ARG A 174 -2.79 10.64 10.85
CA ARG A 174 -1.85 11.76 10.78
C ARG A 174 -2.25 12.77 9.72
N PHE A 175 -2.52 12.29 8.51
CA PHE A 175 -2.88 13.11 7.36
C PHE A 175 -4.28 12.77 6.84
N GLU A 176 -5.00 13.80 6.42
CA GLU A 176 -6.05 13.61 5.42
C GLU A 176 -5.36 13.43 4.06
N VAL A 177 -5.65 12.35 3.35
CA VAL A 177 -5.07 12.08 2.04
C VAL A 177 -6.14 11.83 0.99
N PHE A 178 -5.81 12.15 -0.25
CA PHE A 178 -6.61 11.82 -1.42
C PHE A 178 -5.81 10.88 -2.32
N VAL A 179 -6.41 9.74 -2.64
CA VAL A 179 -5.84 8.73 -3.54
C VAL A 179 -6.59 8.80 -4.87
N SER A 180 -5.87 8.78 -5.98
CA SER A 180 -6.44 8.79 -7.33
C SER A 180 -5.55 8.03 -8.31
N ASN A 181 -6.04 7.87 -9.56
CA ASN A 181 -5.29 7.24 -10.66
C ASN A 181 -4.76 5.84 -10.30
N LEU A 182 -5.51 5.09 -9.50
CA LEU A 182 -5.18 3.72 -9.17
C LEU A 182 -5.42 2.83 -10.41
N MET A 183 -4.34 2.32 -10.97
CA MET A 183 -4.36 1.60 -12.25
C MET A 183 -3.41 0.41 -12.24
N TYR A 184 -3.75 -0.61 -13.02
CA TYR A 184 -2.82 -1.64 -13.48
C TYR A 184 -2.21 -1.23 -14.81
N GLY A 185 -1.06 -1.79 -15.14
CA GLY A 185 -0.47 -1.63 -16.45
C GLY A 185 0.48 -2.76 -16.82
N TYR A 186 0.84 -2.78 -18.08
CA TYR A 186 1.87 -3.65 -18.63
C TYR A 186 2.50 -3.00 -19.86
N ASN A 187 3.67 -3.52 -20.24
CA ASN A 187 4.32 -3.15 -21.48
C ASN A 187 3.66 -3.89 -22.65
N ASP A 188 3.05 -3.13 -23.55
CA ASP A 188 2.31 -3.62 -24.71
C ASP A 188 3.14 -3.67 -26.00
N ASP A 189 4.32 -3.05 -25.99
CA ASP A 189 5.28 -3.08 -27.09
C ASP A 189 6.64 -3.61 -26.62
N ALA A 190 6.95 -4.85 -27.01
CA ALA A 190 8.22 -5.50 -26.70
C ALA A 190 9.45 -4.80 -27.31
N LEU A 191 9.27 -3.92 -28.30
CA LEU A 191 10.34 -3.13 -28.92
C LEU A 191 10.56 -1.78 -28.22
N ASP A 192 9.58 -1.27 -27.49
CA ASP A 192 9.70 -0.08 -26.66
C ASP A 192 9.45 -0.43 -25.18
N PRO A 193 10.50 -0.67 -24.37
CA PRO A 193 10.35 -1.01 -22.96
C PRO A 193 9.74 0.12 -22.11
N ASN A 194 9.54 1.32 -22.68
CA ASN A 194 8.85 2.43 -22.03
C ASN A 194 7.38 2.53 -22.43
N SER A 195 6.93 1.80 -23.45
CA SER A 195 5.51 1.70 -23.79
C SER A 195 4.78 1.06 -22.62
N MET A 196 3.72 1.72 -22.18
CA MET A 196 2.93 1.30 -21.02
C MET A 196 1.47 1.58 -21.31
N THR A 197 0.67 0.53 -21.33
CA THR A 197 -0.78 0.66 -21.36
C THR A 197 -1.33 0.48 -19.96
N PHE A 198 -2.21 1.40 -19.54
CA PHE A 198 -2.82 1.43 -18.21
C PHE A 198 -4.31 1.14 -18.27
N PHE A 199 -4.78 0.41 -17.26
CA PHE A 199 -6.14 -0.04 -17.07
C PHE A 199 -6.62 0.42 -15.69
N PRO A 200 -7.69 1.23 -15.61
CA PRO A 200 -8.26 1.63 -14.33
C PRO A 200 -8.66 0.44 -13.48
N ILE A 201 -8.48 0.53 -12.16
CA ILE A 201 -9.04 -0.50 -11.28
C ILE A 201 -10.58 -0.51 -11.38
N GLY A 202 -11.16 -1.69 -11.60
CA GLY A 202 -12.57 -1.87 -11.98
C GLY A 202 -13.52 -1.96 -10.79
N LYS A 203 -13.10 -2.54 -9.67
CA LYS A 203 -13.88 -2.56 -8.42
C LYS A 203 -12.95 -2.41 -7.23
N ILE A 204 -13.49 -1.94 -6.11
CA ILE A 204 -12.81 -2.04 -4.82
C ILE A 204 -13.79 -2.62 -3.81
N PHE A 205 -13.31 -3.58 -3.05
CA PHE A 205 -14.05 -4.15 -1.93
C PHE A 205 -13.44 -3.63 -0.65
N GLU A 206 -14.26 -2.95 0.16
CA GLU A 206 -13.88 -2.59 1.51
C GLU A 206 -13.45 -3.87 2.24
N ASN A 207 -12.25 -3.81 2.82
CA ASN A 207 -11.71 -4.93 3.56
C ASN A 207 -11.01 -4.42 4.82
N LYS A 208 -11.15 -5.18 5.90
CA LYS A 208 -10.64 -4.84 7.22
C LYS A 208 -10.22 -6.09 7.97
N ASP A 209 -9.34 -5.91 8.95
CA ASP A 209 -8.72 -6.96 9.78
C ASP A 209 -9.69 -7.81 10.65
N GLY A 210 -11.01 -7.61 10.52
CA GLY A 210 -12.04 -8.35 11.25
C GLY A 210 -12.07 -8.05 12.75
N ASN A 211 -11.34 -7.03 13.22
CA ASN A 211 -11.30 -6.67 14.63
C ASN A 211 -12.65 -6.03 15.05
N PRO A 212 -13.20 -6.39 16.23
CA PRO A 212 -14.44 -5.77 16.73
C PRO A 212 -14.29 -4.27 17.04
N VAL A 213 -13.06 -3.76 17.20
CA VAL A 213 -12.81 -2.33 17.37
C VAL A 213 -12.73 -1.67 16.00
N SER A 214 -13.77 -0.91 15.65
CA SER A 214 -13.78 -0.11 14.42
C SER A 214 -12.76 1.02 14.48
N TYR A 215 -11.97 1.16 13.42
CA TYR A 215 -11.09 2.30 13.26
C TYR A 215 -11.90 3.58 13.04
N PRO A 216 -11.57 4.74 13.67
CA PRO A 216 -12.29 5.98 13.42
C PRO A 216 -11.81 6.63 12.12
N ILE A 217 -11.82 5.88 11.02
CA ILE A 217 -11.55 6.45 9.70
C ILE A 217 -12.73 6.19 8.80
N THR A 218 -12.83 7.06 7.80
CA THR A 218 -13.79 6.92 6.73
C THR A 218 -13.03 6.97 5.42
N ILE A 219 -13.23 5.95 4.58
CA ILE A 219 -12.96 6.10 3.16
C ILE A 219 -14.20 6.76 2.55
N GLU A 220 -14.08 8.04 2.23
CA GLU A 220 -15.15 8.85 1.66
C GLU A 220 -14.92 9.10 0.18
N GLY A 221 -16.02 9.38 -0.53
CA GLY A 221 -15.95 9.86 -1.90
C GLY A 221 -15.32 8.85 -2.85
N MET A 222 -15.59 7.55 -2.65
CA MET A 222 -15.30 6.53 -3.66
C MET A 222 -16.07 6.90 -4.94
N ASP A 223 -15.37 7.55 -5.85
CA ASP A 223 -15.90 8.01 -7.14
C ASP A 223 -14.91 7.62 -8.24
N ARG A 224 -15.23 7.96 -9.48
CA ARG A 224 -14.33 7.82 -10.62
C ARG A 224 -14.01 9.18 -11.22
N ILE A 225 -12.72 9.50 -11.28
CA ILE A 225 -12.19 10.63 -12.05
C ILE A 225 -11.40 10.05 -13.21
N ASP A 226 -11.72 10.46 -14.44
CA ASP A 226 -11.10 9.95 -15.67
C ASP A 226 -11.13 8.42 -15.76
N GLY A 227 -12.24 7.83 -15.29
CA GLY A 227 -12.44 6.38 -15.24
C GLY A 227 -11.65 5.67 -14.14
N CYS A 228 -10.80 6.35 -13.37
CA CYS A 228 -10.02 5.77 -12.27
C CYS A 228 -10.70 5.99 -10.92
N ILE A 229 -10.64 4.98 -10.05
CA ILE A 229 -11.14 5.11 -8.68
C ILE A 229 -10.34 6.19 -7.94
N CYS A 230 -11.05 7.07 -7.27
CA CYS A 230 -10.49 8.02 -6.33
C CYS A 230 -11.26 8.00 -5.01
N TYR A 231 -10.58 8.31 -3.92
CA TYR A 231 -11.20 8.39 -2.60
C TYR A 231 -10.35 9.22 -1.64
N SER A 232 -10.98 9.72 -0.58
CA SER A 232 -10.31 10.37 0.53
C SER A 232 -10.26 9.45 1.74
N ILE A 233 -9.17 9.53 2.50
CA ILE A 233 -9.03 8.89 3.81
C ILE A 233 -9.04 10.02 4.85
N LYS A 234 -10.05 10.00 5.74
CA LYS A 234 -10.31 11.02 6.76
C LYS A 234 -10.56 10.42 8.13
#